data_AF-A0A2D6PVI2-F1
#
_entry.id   AF-A0A2D6PVI2-F1
#
_cell.length_a   1.000
_cell.length_b   1.000
_cell.length_c   1.000
_cell.angle_alpha   90.00
_cell.angle_beta   90.00
_cell.angle_gamma   90.00
#
_symmetry.space_group_name_H-M   'P 1'
#
loop_
_entity.id
_entity.type
_entity.pdbx_description
1 polymer ?
#
loop_
_entity_poly.entity_id
_entity_poly.type
_entity_poly.pdbx_seq_one_letter_code
_entity_poly.pdbx_strand_id
1 'polypeptide(L)'
;MGEKPEKPRRLKTWLLKLAVLFVALAAAILIVAIALRIYSDHRYPKIRELDDALGWKHVPGSSRAYQNEDGGAPSTAINDDGHRGPVCPIARTPGKYRVLALGDSFTEGTQVEEKDLFTSRLARSAPDLEVINAGVGGYGTVQQYLALRDRWLAYSPDLVIVMFFGNDLADNCLPYYAGIGPRPHAVVESGGVRIVESFRDDAYLRFCMPAPFRSFLIRHCYREGATRLAS
;
A
#
# COMPACT_ATOMS: atom_id res chain seq x y z
N MET A 1 -60.76 36.04 27.56
CA MET A 1 -59.70 35.41 28.38
C MET A 1 -58.93 34.48 27.46
N GLY A 2 -57.78 34.92 26.94
CA GLY A 2 -56.97 34.15 25.98
C GLY A 2 -55.73 33.58 26.66
N GLU A 3 -55.66 32.25 26.79
CA GLU A 3 -54.45 31.55 27.20
C GLU A 3 -53.40 31.63 26.09
N LYS A 4 -52.24 32.22 26.39
CA LYS A 4 -51.06 32.21 25.51
C LYS A 4 -50.41 30.82 25.57
N PRO A 5 -50.05 30.19 24.44
CA PRO A 5 -49.42 28.88 24.44
C PRO A 5 -47.97 28.96 24.95
N GLU A 6 -47.71 28.43 26.16
CA GLU A 6 -46.35 28.14 26.65
C GLU A 6 -45.72 26.99 25.84
N LYS A 7 -45.16 27.26 24.66
CA LYS A 7 -44.47 26.23 23.85
C LYS A 7 -43.00 26.46 23.41
N PRO A 8 -42.28 27.58 23.67
CA PRO A 8 -40.91 27.72 23.18
C PRO A 8 -39.79 27.20 24.13
N ARG A 9 -40.03 27.09 25.44
CA ARG A 9 -38.99 26.73 26.43
C ARG A 9 -38.60 25.24 26.39
N ARG A 10 -39.59 24.35 26.30
CA ARG A 10 -39.35 22.89 26.26
C ARG A 10 -38.61 22.45 25.00
N LEU A 11 -38.93 23.03 23.84
CA LEU A 11 -38.26 22.70 22.58
C LEU A 11 -36.77 23.07 22.61
N LYS A 12 -36.41 24.25 23.12
CA LYS A 12 -35.00 24.67 23.28
C LYS A 12 -34.20 23.74 24.19
N THR A 13 -34.80 23.28 25.30
CA THR A 13 -34.14 22.32 26.20
C THR A 13 -33.92 20.97 25.53
N TRP A 14 -34.87 20.47 24.75
CA TRP A 14 -34.69 19.21 24.00
C TRP A 14 -33.64 19.34 22.90
N LEU A 15 -33.63 20.44 22.15
CA LEU A 15 -32.60 20.71 21.15
C LEU A 15 -31.20 20.77 21.77
N LEU A 16 -31.05 21.42 22.93
CA LEU A 16 -29.77 21.45 23.64
C LEU A 16 -29.33 20.05 24.10
N LYS A 17 -30.24 19.25 24.67
CA LYS A 17 -29.94 17.87 25.08
C LYS A 17 -29.52 16.99 23.90
N LEU A 18 -30.22 17.11 22.77
CA LEU A 18 -29.88 16.41 21.53
C LEU A 18 -28.53 16.86 20.98
N ALA A 19 -28.23 18.16 21.02
CA ALA A 19 -26.93 18.68 20.61
C ALA A 19 -25.80 18.15 21.50
N VAL A 20 -25.99 18.15 22.83
CA VAL A 20 -25.01 17.59 23.77
C VAL A 20 -24.81 16.08 23.54
N LEU A 21 -25.89 15.32 23.35
CA LEU A 21 -25.81 13.89 23.05
C LEU A 21 -25.07 13.64 21.73
N PHE A 22 -25.37 14.43 20.69
CA PHE A 22 -24.71 14.34 19.40
C PHE A 22 -23.21 14.64 19.51
N VAL A 23 -22.83 15.72 20.20
CA VAL A 23 -21.42 16.08 20.43
C VAL A 23 -20.70 14.99 21.23
N ALA A 24 -21.33 14.46 22.28
CA ALA A 24 -20.75 13.39 23.09
C ALA A 24 -20.55 12.11 22.27
N LEU A 25 -21.51 11.74 21.43
CA LEU A 25 -21.41 10.58 20.56
C LEU A 25 -20.32 10.77 19.49
N ALA A 26 -20.28 11.95 18.86
CA ALA A 26 -19.24 12.29 17.89
C ALA A 26 -17.84 12.26 18.51
N ALA A 27 -17.69 12.80 19.73
CA ALA A 27 -16.44 12.75 20.48
C ALA A 27 -16.06 11.30 20.85
N ALA A 28 -17.00 10.48 21.30
CA ALA A 28 -16.75 9.07 21.60
C ALA A 28 -16.30 8.28 20.37
N ILE A 29 -16.98 8.46 19.22
CA ILE A 29 -16.59 7.85 17.94
C ILE A 29 -15.19 8.30 17.54
N LEU A 30 -14.88 9.60 17.66
CA LEU A 30 -13.56 10.14 17.34
C LEU A 30 -12.46 9.51 18.23
N ILE A 31 -12.69 9.44 19.55
CA ILE A 31 -11.75 8.83 20.49
C ILE A 31 -11.51 7.36 20.16
N VAL A 32 -12.58 6.59 19.92
CA VAL A 32 -12.47 5.17 19.56
C VAL A 32 -11.74 5.02 18.22
N ALA A 33 -12.03 5.85 17.23
CA ALA A 33 -11.35 5.82 15.93
C ALA A 33 -9.85 6.12 16.07
N ILE A 34 -9.46 7.12 16.87
CA ILE A 34 -8.06 7.44 17.15
C ILE A 34 -7.38 6.28 17.88
N ALA A 35 -8.00 5.74 18.93
CA ALA A 35 -7.46 4.62 19.70
C ALA A 35 -7.24 3.37 18.82
N LEU A 36 -8.22 3.04 17.95
CA LEU A 36 -8.12 1.94 17.01
C LEU A 36 -7.02 2.16 15.97
N ARG A 37 -6.84 3.39 15.48
CA ARG A 37 -5.76 3.74 14.54
C ARG A 37 -4.39 3.56 15.19
N ILE A 38 -4.18 4.10 16.40
CA ILE A 38 -2.92 3.95 17.15
C ILE A 38 -2.64 2.46 17.42
N TYR A 39 -3.65 1.71 17.86
CA TYR A 39 -3.51 0.28 18.09
C TYR A 39 -3.16 -0.48 16.80
N SER A 40 -3.87 -0.20 15.70
CA SER A 40 -3.63 -0.84 14.41
C SER A 40 -2.26 -0.54 13.86
N ASP A 41 -1.79 0.71 13.94
CA ASP A 41 -0.48 1.12 13.44
C ASP A 41 0.65 0.41 14.22
N HIS A 42 0.51 0.36 15.55
CA HIS A 42 1.51 -0.27 16.41
C HIS A 42 1.51 -1.81 16.31
N ARG A 43 0.35 -2.45 16.13
CA ARG A 43 0.23 -3.92 16.10
C ARG A 43 0.31 -4.53 14.70
N TYR A 44 -0.07 -3.77 13.68
CA TYR A 44 -0.13 -4.23 12.28
C TYR A 44 0.41 -3.15 11.34
N PRO A 45 1.70 -2.76 11.49
CA PRO A 45 2.29 -1.69 10.69
C PRO A 45 2.16 -2.03 9.20
N LYS A 46 1.66 -1.08 8.42
CA LYS A 46 1.45 -1.28 7.00
C LYS A 46 2.71 -1.02 6.22
N ILE A 47 3.15 -2.05 5.50
CA ILE A 47 4.18 -1.89 4.48
C ILE A 47 3.60 -1.61 3.10
N ARG A 48 2.27 -1.64 2.94
CA ARG A 48 1.57 -1.43 1.66
C ARG A 48 0.36 -0.52 1.81
N GLU A 49 0.11 0.29 0.80
CA GLU A 49 -1.08 1.10 0.63
C GLU A 49 -1.70 0.92 -0.75
N LEU A 50 -2.99 1.19 -0.89
CA LEU A 50 -3.65 1.14 -2.19
C LEU A 50 -3.19 2.30 -3.08
N ASP A 51 -3.05 2.02 -4.37
CA ASP A 51 -2.58 2.94 -5.39
C ASP A 51 -3.50 2.84 -6.62
N ASP A 52 -3.86 3.97 -7.22
CA ASP A 52 -4.85 4.00 -8.30
C ASP A 52 -4.29 3.53 -9.65
N ALA A 53 -2.97 3.50 -9.82
CA ALA A 53 -2.32 3.02 -11.04
C ALA A 53 -1.86 1.56 -10.89
N LEU A 54 -1.28 1.22 -9.74
CA LEU A 54 -0.65 -0.09 -9.51
C LEU A 54 -1.51 -1.03 -8.66
N GLY A 55 -2.64 -0.58 -8.13
CA GLY A 55 -3.46 -1.32 -7.18
C GLY A 55 -2.97 -1.17 -5.75
N TRP A 56 -1.68 -1.41 -5.52
CA TRP A 56 -0.99 -1.09 -4.27
C TRP A 56 0.48 -0.80 -4.50
N LYS A 57 1.12 -0.15 -3.53
CA LYS A 57 2.56 0.09 -3.50
C LYS A 57 3.09 0.02 -2.07
N HIS A 58 4.40 0.04 -1.89
CA HIS A 58 4.98 0.16 -0.57
C HIS A 58 4.74 1.54 0.06
N VAL A 59 4.60 1.56 1.38
CA VAL A 59 4.61 2.79 2.17
C VAL A 59 6.06 3.18 2.46
N PRO A 60 6.56 4.34 2.00
CA PRO A 60 7.94 4.75 2.27
C PRO A 60 8.21 4.90 3.78
N GLY A 61 9.40 4.48 4.21
CA GLY A 61 9.83 4.52 5.61
C GLY A 61 9.11 3.53 6.53
N SER A 62 8.28 2.63 5.99
CA SER A 62 7.58 1.61 6.78
C SER A 62 8.46 0.38 7.03
N SER A 63 8.16 -0.36 8.10
CA SER A 63 8.77 -1.67 8.32
C SER A 63 7.80 -2.62 9.01
N ARG A 64 7.95 -3.91 8.74
CA ARG A 64 7.20 -4.96 9.43
C ARG A 64 8.00 -6.25 9.52
N ALA A 65 8.02 -6.83 10.71
CA ALA A 65 8.53 -8.18 10.94
C ALA A 65 7.54 -9.23 10.47
N TYR A 66 8.03 -10.22 9.73
CA TYR A 66 7.25 -11.39 9.31
C TYR A 66 7.91 -12.63 9.87
N GLN A 67 7.12 -13.48 10.52
CA GLN A 67 7.63 -14.79 10.93
C GLN A 67 8.01 -15.59 9.70
N ASN A 68 9.23 -16.10 9.65
CA ASN A 68 9.70 -17.00 8.60
C ASN A 68 9.51 -18.46 9.02
N GLU A 69 9.77 -19.38 8.10
CA GLU A 69 9.61 -20.83 8.33
C GLU A 69 10.57 -21.36 9.41
N ASP A 70 11.70 -20.68 9.63
CA ASP A 70 12.70 -21.03 10.65
C ASP A 70 12.35 -20.49 12.05
N GLY A 71 11.19 -19.84 12.22
CA GLY A 71 10.74 -19.25 13.49
C GLY A 71 11.40 -17.91 13.83
N GLY A 72 12.24 -17.37 12.95
CA GLY A 72 12.74 -16.00 12.99
C GLY A 72 11.68 -14.99 12.57
N ALA A 73 11.91 -13.71 12.85
CA ALA A 73 11.00 -12.62 12.49
C ALA A 73 11.74 -11.47 11.78
N PRO A 74 12.35 -11.73 10.60
CA PRO A 74 13.07 -10.70 9.86
C PRO A 74 12.18 -9.51 9.52
N SER A 75 12.79 -8.32 9.60
CA SER A 75 12.10 -7.06 9.30
C SER A 75 12.17 -6.76 7.81
N THR A 76 11.01 -6.68 7.17
CA THR A 76 10.88 -6.06 5.85
C THR A 76 10.79 -4.56 6.03
N ALA A 77 11.92 -3.87 5.84
CA ALA A 77 12.01 -2.42 5.84
C ALA A 77 11.95 -1.85 4.42
N ILE A 78 11.15 -0.80 4.25
CA ILE A 78 11.01 -0.02 3.02
C ILE A 78 11.67 1.33 3.27
N ASN A 79 12.61 1.71 2.41
CA ASN A 79 13.31 2.98 2.50
C ASN A 79 12.40 4.18 2.13
N ASP A 80 12.94 5.38 2.23
CA ASP A 80 12.22 6.63 1.90
C ASP A 80 11.87 6.77 0.42
N ASP A 81 12.59 6.05 -0.46
CA ASP A 81 12.26 5.98 -1.88
C ASP A 81 11.15 4.97 -2.16
N GLY A 82 10.66 4.23 -1.16
CA GLY A 82 9.56 3.27 -1.30
C GLY A 82 9.99 1.94 -1.94
N HIS A 83 11.19 1.46 -1.64
CA HIS A 83 11.70 0.14 -2.06
C HIS A 83 12.60 -0.48 -0.98
N ARG A 84 13.08 -1.71 -1.18
CA ARG A 84 13.99 -2.35 -0.21
C ARG A 84 15.46 -2.05 -0.48
N GLY A 85 16.25 -2.04 0.58
CA GLY A 85 17.68 -1.73 0.53
C GLY A 85 17.98 -0.23 0.65
N PRO A 86 19.23 0.17 0.37
CA PRO A 86 19.67 1.56 0.45
C PRO A 86 18.86 2.49 -0.46
N VAL A 87 18.68 3.74 -0.02
CA VAL A 87 18.12 4.83 -0.83
C VAL A 87 18.98 5.01 -2.09
N CYS A 88 18.34 5.23 -3.24
CA CYS A 88 19.02 5.40 -4.51
C CYS A 88 18.55 6.71 -5.15
N PRO A 89 19.41 7.73 -5.30
CA PRO A 89 19.00 8.97 -5.94
C PRO A 89 18.55 8.74 -7.40
N ILE A 90 17.50 9.45 -7.81
CA ILE A 90 17.05 9.47 -9.21
C ILE A 90 18.22 9.92 -10.12
N ALA A 91 18.94 10.96 -9.70
CA ALA A 91 20.15 11.40 -10.38
C ALA A 91 21.20 10.28 -10.41
N ARG A 92 21.85 10.11 -11.56
CA ARG A 92 22.87 9.07 -11.72
C ARG A 92 24.10 9.37 -10.88
N THR A 93 24.65 8.33 -10.27
CA THR A 93 25.98 8.37 -9.68
C THR A 93 27.03 8.10 -10.76
N PRO A 94 27.97 9.03 -11.03
CA PRO A 94 29.00 8.82 -12.03
C PRO A 94 29.83 7.55 -11.76
N GLY A 95 30.07 6.76 -12.82
CA GLY A 95 30.87 5.53 -12.74
C GLY A 95 30.15 4.32 -12.13
N LYS A 96 28.88 4.45 -11.71
CA LYS A 96 28.07 3.31 -11.23
C LYS A 96 27.19 2.73 -12.33
N TYR A 97 27.08 1.40 -12.32
CA TYR A 97 26.18 0.65 -13.19
C TYR A 97 24.91 0.29 -12.42
N ARG A 98 23.76 0.77 -12.87
CA ARG A 98 22.50 0.69 -12.12
C ARG A 98 21.66 -0.50 -12.58
N VAL A 99 21.39 -1.40 -11.65
CA VAL A 99 20.59 -2.62 -11.86
C VAL A 99 19.26 -2.47 -11.13
N LEU A 100 18.17 -2.55 -11.87
CA LEU A 100 16.82 -2.57 -11.31
C LEU A 100 16.30 -4.02 -11.29
N ALA A 101 15.94 -4.53 -10.12
CA ALA A 101 15.24 -5.80 -9.98
C ALA A 101 13.74 -5.56 -9.76
N LEU A 102 12.91 -6.04 -10.70
CA LEU A 102 11.46 -6.05 -10.63
C LEU A 102 10.97 -7.45 -10.27
N GLY A 103 9.89 -7.54 -9.52
CA GLY A 103 9.28 -8.82 -9.22
C GLY A 103 8.17 -8.73 -8.16
N ASP A 104 7.80 -9.89 -7.66
CA ASP A 104 6.76 -10.10 -6.66
C ASP A 104 7.37 -10.24 -5.24
N SER A 105 6.75 -11.09 -4.40
CA SER A 105 7.24 -11.44 -3.06
C SER A 105 8.64 -12.07 -3.04
N PHE A 106 9.07 -12.77 -4.09
CA PHE A 106 10.42 -13.35 -4.15
C PHE A 106 11.49 -12.27 -4.30
N THR A 107 11.15 -11.18 -5.02
CA THR A 107 12.05 -10.04 -5.16
C THR A 107 11.97 -9.13 -3.95
N GLU A 108 10.77 -8.85 -3.45
CA GLU A 108 10.58 -8.13 -2.18
C GLU A 108 11.26 -8.83 -1.01
N GLY A 109 11.25 -10.17 -0.97
CA GLY A 109 11.86 -10.97 0.09
C GLY A 109 11.20 -10.78 1.46
N THR A 110 9.86 -10.84 1.53
CA THR A 110 9.02 -10.49 2.70
C THR A 110 9.41 -11.19 4.03
N GLN A 111 10.22 -12.24 3.99
CA GLN A 111 10.68 -13.00 5.16
C GLN A 111 12.21 -13.18 5.17
N VAL A 112 12.93 -12.26 4.52
CA VAL A 112 14.37 -12.32 4.35
C VAL A 112 14.99 -11.04 4.91
N GLU A 113 16.02 -11.22 5.73
CA GLU A 113 16.85 -10.12 6.23
C GLU A 113 17.45 -9.34 5.06
N GLU A 114 17.53 -8.01 5.19
CA GLU A 114 18.00 -7.16 4.09
C GLU A 114 19.37 -7.59 3.56
N LYS A 115 20.29 -7.99 4.45
CA LYS A 115 21.64 -8.46 4.09
C LYS A 115 21.65 -9.75 3.27
N ASP A 116 20.56 -10.52 3.29
CA ASP A 116 20.43 -11.83 2.67
C ASP A 116 19.56 -11.82 1.41
N LEU A 117 18.90 -10.69 1.10
CA LEU A 117 18.26 -10.47 -0.19
C LEU A 117 19.29 -10.70 -1.32
N PHE A 118 18.87 -11.35 -2.41
CA PHE A 118 19.77 -11.58 -3.54
C PHE A 118 20.28 -10.26 -4.14
N THR A 119 19.46 -9.19 -4.12
CA THR A 119 19.84 -7.85 -4.56
C THR A 119 20.95 -7.25 -3.69
N SER A 120 20.86 -7.44 -2.38
CA SER A 120 21.89 -6.98 -1.44
C SER A 120 23.18 -7.80 -1.55
N ARG A 121 23.06 -9.10 -1.81
CA ARG A 121 24.20 -9.97 -2.10
C ARG A 121 24.89 -9.58 -3.41
N LEU A 122 24.11 -9.28 -4.45
CA LEU A 122 24.61 -8.79 -5.73
C LEU A 122 25.38 -7.48 -5.56
N ALA A 123 24.78 -6.47 -4.90
CA ALA A 123 25.43 -5.19 -4.62
C ALA A 123 26.74 -5.35 -3.82
N ARG A 124 26.78 -6.30 -2.87
CA ARG A 124 27.99 -6.60 -2.09
C ARG A 124 29.07 -7.28 -2.92
N SER A 125 28.70 -8.18 -3.83
CA SER A 125 29.65 -8.91 -4.68
C SER A 125 30.27 -8.06 -5.78
N ALA A 126 29.60 -6.96 -6.17
CA ALA A 126 30.07 -6.05 -7.21
C ALA A 126 29.81 -4.60 -6.76
N PRO A 127 30.75 -3.97 -6.04
CA PRO A 127 30.58 -2.64 -5.44
C PRO A 127 30.33 -1.50 -6.43
N ASP A 128 30.61 -1.72 -7.72
CA ASP A 128 30.32 -0.77 -8.80
C ASP A 128 28.85 -0.79 -9.25
N LEU A 129 28.07 -1.74 -8.75
CA LEU A 129 26.64 -1.83 -9.00
C LEU A 129 25.83 -1.01 -7.99
N GLU A 130 24.88 -0.22 -8.51
CA GLU A 130 23.77 0.30 -7.73
C GLU A 130 22.55 -0.59 -7.97
N VAL A 131 22.23 -1.46 -7.01
CA VAL A 131 21.12 -2.41 -7.15
C VAL A 131 19.87 -1.88 -6.45
N ILE A 132 18.81 -1.64 -7.22
CA ILE A 132 17.50 -1.22 -6.73
C ILE A 132 16.59 -2.46 -6.68
N ASN A 133 16.13 -2.81 -5.48
CA ASN A 133 15.13 -3.87 -5.30
C ASN A 133 13.72 -3.27 -5.32
N ALA A 134 13.10 -3.27 -6.50
CA ALA A 134 11.75 -2.76 -6.74
C ALA A 134 10.67 -3.87 -6.71
N GLY A 135 10.96 -5.01 -6.06
CA GLY A 135 9.99 -6.09 -5.90
C GLY A 135 8.87 -5.70 -4.94
N VAL A 136 7.62 -6.01 -5.30
CA VAL A 136 6.45 -5.73 -4.46
C VAL A 136 5.59 -6.98 -4.37
N GLY A 137 5.32 -7.45 -3.14
CA GLY A 137 4.53 -8.65 -2.90
C GLY A 137 3.17 -8.61 -3.61
N GLY A 138 2.87 -9.69 -4.33
CA GLY A 138 1.63 -9.89 -5.09
C GLY A 138 1.59 -9.26 -6.48
N TYR A 139 2.65 -8.56 -6.92
CA TYR A 139 2.71 -8.00 -8.27
C TYR A 139 2.84 -9.09 -9.33
N GLY A 140 1.93 -9.11 -10.29
CA GLY A 140 2.19 -9.80 -11.57
C GLY A 140 2.97 -8.93 -12.56
N THR A 141 3.35 -9.48 -13.71
CA THR A 141 4.17 -8.77 -14.70
C THR A 141 3.49 -7.54 -15.31
N VAL A 142 2.16 -7.46 -15.32
CA VAL A 142 1.43 -6.23 -15.67
C VAL A 142 1.80 -5.09 -14.73
N GLN A 143 1.74 -5.31 -13.42
CA GLN A 143 2.11 -4.29 -12.43
C GLN A 143 3.61 -3.98 -12.48
N GLN A 144 4.47 -4.99 -12.70
CA GLN A 144 5.92 -4.78 -12.87
C GLN A 144 6.21 -3.88 -14.09
N TYR A 145 5.54 -4.09 -15.21
CA TYR A 145 5.66 -3.27 -16.42
C TYR A 145 5.19 -1.83 -16.18
N LEU A 146 4.02 -1.65 -15.56
CA LEU A 146 3.49 -0.31 -15.27
C LEU A 146 4.39 0.43 -14.27
N ALA A 147 4.88 -0.24 -13.23
CA ALA A 147 5.82 0.33 -12.28
C ALA A 147 7.14 0.73 -12.95
N LEU A 148 7.64 -0.08 -13.89
CA LEU A 148 8.81 0.26 -14.70
C LEU A 148 8.56 1.55 -15.48
N ARG A 149 7.50 1.56 -16.30
CA ARG A 149 7.12 2.66 -17.19
C ARG A 149 6.93 3.98 -16.43
N ASP A 150 6.16 3.93 -15.34
CA ASP A 150 5.65 5.13 -14.67
C ASP A 150 6.56 5.65 -13.57
N ARG A 151 7.52 4.85 -13.10
CA ARG A 151 8.42 5.22 -12.00
C ARG A 151 9.87 4.86 -12.27
N TRP A 152 10.18 3.59 -12.53
CA TRP A 152 11.57 3.14 -12.43
C TRP A 152 12.45 3.52 -13.62
N LEU A 153 11.86 3.81 -14.79
CA LEU A 153 12.61 4.38 -15.92
C LEU A 153 13.24 5.75 -15.59
N ALA A 154 12.64 6.53 -14.68
CA ALA A 154 13.22 7.81 -14.25
C ALA A 154 14.59 7.65 -13.58
N TYR A 155 14.86 6.49 -12.98
CA TYR A 155 16.15 6.17 -12.35
C TYR A 155 17.23 5.79 -13.37
N SER A 156 16.93 5.77 -14.67
CA SER A 156 17.89 5.46 -15.75
C SER A 156 18.68 4.16 -15.51
N PRO A 157 18.02 3.01 -15.25
CA PRO A 157 18.71 1.74 -15.05
C PRO A 157 19.47 1.33 -16.33
N ASP A 158 20.65 0.74 -16.16
CA ASP A 158 21.43 0.16 -17.26
C ASP A 158 21.00 -1.29 -17.55
N LEU A 159 20.50 -1.98 -16.52
CA LEU A 159 19.97 -3.33 -16.60
C LEU A 159 18.67 -3.42 -15.81
N VAL A 160 17.65 -4.03 -16.40
CA VAL A 160 16.40 -4.42 -15.71
C VAL A 160 16.34 -5.94 -15.64
N ILE A 161 16.32 -6.47 -14.42
CA ILE A 161 16.08 -7.89 -14.14
C ILE A 161 14.60 -8.04 -13.82
N VAL A 162 13.89 -8.85 -14.61
CA VAL A 162 12.48 -9.17 -14.37
C VAL A 162 12.41 -10.56 -13.74
N MET A 163 12.08 -10.60 -12.46
CA MET A 163 11.82 -11.84 -11.75
C MET A 163 10.34 -12.17 -11.88
N PHE A 164 10.08 -13.31 -12.48
CA PHE A 164 8.74 -13.86 -12.67
C PHE A 164 8.64 -15.21 -11.97
N PHE A 165 7.51 -15.45 -11.31
CA PHE A 165 7.16 -16.71 -10.67
C PHE A 165 5.84 -17.27 -11.23
N GLY A 166 5.59 -18.57 -11.04
CA GLY A 166 4.48 -19.27 -11.70
C GLY A 166 3.09 -18.66 -11.45
N ASN A 167 2.86 -18.01 -10.30
CA ASN A 167 1.60 -17.34 -9.99
C ASN A 167 1.35 -16.08 -10.84
N ASP A 168 2.40 -15.42 -11.33
CA ASP A 168 2.30 -14.15 -12.02
C ASP A 168 1.44 -14.23 -13.29
N LEU A 169 1.37 -15.41 -13.93
CA LEU A 169 0.50 -15.64 -15.10
C LEU A 169 -0.98 -15.53 -14.74
N ALA A 170 -1.38 -16.11 -13.62
CA ALA A 170 -2.75 -16.03 -13.14
C ALA A 170 -3.05 -14.62 -12.65
N ASP A 171 -2.12 -14.05 -11.89
CA ASP A 171 -2.18 -12.70 -11.34
C ASP A 171 -2.35 -11.65 -12.45
N ASN A 172 -1.70 -11.82 -13.60
CA ASN A 172 -1.89 -10.95 -14.76
C ASN A 172 -3.34 -10.90 -15.23
N CYS A 173 -4.13 -11.96 -15.07
CA CYS A 173 -5.49 -12.04 -15.58
C CYS A 173 -6.55 -11.69 -14.51
N LEU A 174 -6.14 -11.46 -13.25
CA LEU A 174 -7.05 -11.19 -12.14
C LEU A 174 -7.15 -9.69 -11.85
N PRO A 175 -8.36 -9.11 -11.80
CA PRO A 175 -8.54 -7.68 -11.47
C PRO A 175 -8.40 -7.36 -9.98
N TYR A 176 -7.99 -8.34 -9.15
CA TYR A 176 -7.80 -8.18 -7.72
C TYR A 176 -6.80 -9.21 -7.16
N TYR A 177 -6.33 -8.96 -5.94
CA TYR A 177 -5.67 -9.92 -5.07
C TYR A 177 -6.46 -10.03 -3.76
N ALA A 178 -6.94 -11.22 -3.40
CA ALA A 178 -7.98 -11.42 -2.38
C ALA A 178 -7.62 -10.88 -0.98
N GLY A 179 -6.32 -10.71 -0.68
CA GLY A 179 -5.83 -10.17 0.59
C GLY A 179 -5.22 -8.76 0.52
N ILE A 180 -5.21 -8.09 -0.63
CA ILE A 180 -4.53 -6.80 -0.78
C ILE A 180 -5.48 -5.74 -1.35
N GLY A 181 -5.98 -5.95 -2.57
CA GLY A 181 -6.75 -4.93 -3.26
C GLY A 181 -7.04 -5.22 -4.72
N PRO A 182 -7.76 -4.32 -5.40
CA PRO A 182 -7.91 -4.37 -6.86
C PRO A 182 -6.58 -4.05 -7.54
N ARG A 183 -6.43 -4.40 -8.82
CA ARG A 183 -5.18 -4.24 -9.58
C ARG A 183 -5.43 -4.08 -11.08
N PRO A 184 -4.46 -3.50 -11.82
CA PRO A 184 -4.45 -3.62 -13.26
C PRO A 184 -4.22 -5.08 -13.67
N HIS A 185 -4.78 -5.45 -14.81
CA HIS A 185 -4.74 -6.82 -15.31
C HIS A 185 -4.70 -6.81 -16.85
N ALA A 186 -4.49 -7.97 -17.44
CA ALA A 186 -4.42 -8.23 -18.85
C ALA A 186 -5.63 -9.05 -19.27
N VAL A 187 -6.15 -8.74 -20.46
CA VAL A 187 -7.15 -9.55 -21.15
C VAL A 187 -6.51 -10.10 -22.41
N VAL A 188 -6.66 -11.40 -22.63
CA VAL A 188 -6.22 -12.08 -23.85
C VAL A 188 -7.32 -11.93 -24.88
N GLU A 189 -6.99 -11.32 -26.02
CA GLU A 189 -7.89 -11.10 -27.15
C GLU A 189 -7.32 -11.80 -28.40
N SER A 190 -8.14 -11.99 -29.43
CA SER A 190 -7.72 -12.63 -30.68
C SER A 190 -6.69 -11.74 -31.41
N GLY A 191 -5.40 -11.95 -31.13
CA GLY A 191 -4.29 -11.21 -31.72
C GLY A 191 -3.33 -10.56 -30.72
N GLY A 192 -3.58 -10.66 -29.40
CA GLY A 192 -2.63 -10.14 -28.42
C GLY A 192 -3.14 -10.05 -27.00
N VAL A 193 -2.43 -9.26 -26.21
CA VAL A 193 -2.75 -8.97 -24.81
C VAL A 193 -3.02 -7.48 -24.67
N ARG A 194 -4.19 -7.15 -24.10
CA ARG A 194 -4.54 -5.76 -23.77
C ARG A 194 -4.45 -5.56 -22.26
N ILE A 195 -3.66 -4.57 -21.85
CA ILE A 195 -3.58 -4.16 -20.44
C ILE A 195 -4.77 -3.26 -20.09
N VAL A 196 -5.44 -3.59 -18.99
CA VAL A 196 -6.51 -2.83 -18.35
C VAL A 196 -5.90 -2.10 -17.16
N GLU A 197 -5.50 -0.86 -17.38
CA GLU A 197 -4.91 0.00 -16.34
C GLU A 197 -5.98 0.61 -15.43
N SER A 198 -7.17 0.88 -15.96
CA SER A 198 -8.30 1.38 -15.16
C SER A 198 -9.03 0.19 -14.51
N PHE A 199 -8.89 0.03 -13.20
CA PHE A 199 -9.58 -0.99 -12.42
C PHE A 199 -10.50 -0.36 -11.38
N ARG A 200 -11.48 -1.16 -10.92
CA ARG A 200 -12.46 -0.76 -9.91
C ARG A 200 -12.40 -1.74 -8.74
N ASP A 201 -12.80 -1.25 -7.58
CA ASP A 201 -12.80 -2.06 -6.37
C ASP A 201 -13.82 -3.21 -6.44
N ASP A 202 -14.81 -3.15 -7.32
CA ASP A 202 -15.99 -4.03 -7.34
C ASP A 202 -15.66 -5.53 -7.21
N ALA A 203 -14.67 -6.01 -7.98
CA ALA A 203 -14.24 -7.40 -7.95
C ALA A 203 -13.55 -7.80 -6.63
N TYR A 204 -12.85 -6.86 -6.00
CA TYR A 204 -12.20 -7.04 -4.71
C TYR A 204 -13.20 -6.93 -3.53
N LEU A 205 -14.20 -6.05 -3.61
CA LEU A 205 -15.13 -5.77 -2.51
C LEU A 205 -15.97 -6.96 -2.06
N ARG A 206 -16.08 -8.02 -2.88
CA ARG A 206 -16.74 -9.27 -2.51
C ARG A 206 -16.04 -10.03 -1.37
N PHE A 207 -14.76 -9.74 -1.14
CA PHE A 207 -13.97 -10.30 -0.04
C PHE A 207 -13.97 -9.41 1.20
N CYS A 208 -14.60 -8.24 1.12
CA CYS A 208 -14.65 -7.27 2.21
C CYS A 208 -16.00 -7.31 2.93
N MET A 209 -16.00 -6.87 4.19
CA MET A 209 -17.23 -6.74 4.97
C MET A 209 -18.22 -5.81 4.23
N PRO A 210 -19.51 -6.21 4.11
CA PRO A 210 -20.53 -5.41 3.43
C PRO A 210 -20.98 -4.23 4.29
N ALA A 211 -20.12 -3.20 4.37
CA ALA A 211 -20.42 -1.94 5.04
C ALA A 211 -20.63 -0.79 4.03
N PRO A 212 -21.46 0.21 4.35
CA PRO A 212 -21.53 1.45 3.58
C PRO A 212 -20.14 2.08 3.43
N PHE A 213 -19.86 2.67 2.27
CA PHE A 213 -18.58 3.33 1.96
C PHE A 213 -17.33 2.45 2.11
N ARG A 214 -17.48 1.11 2.11
CA ARG A 214 -16.35 0.17 2.30
C ARG A 214 -15.14 0.43 1.39
N SER A 215 -15.32 0.86 0.14
CA SER A 215 -14.20 1.28 -0.73
C SER A 215 -13.41 2.44 -0.14
N PHE A 216 -14.10 3.49 0.31
CA PHE A 216 -13.49 4.63 0.99
C PHE A 216 -12.80 4.18 2.28
N LEU A 217 -13.48 3.36 3.09
CA LEU A 217 -12.93 2.86 4.36
C LEU A 217 -11.67 2.03 4.14
N ILE A 218 -11.62 1.11 3.17
CA ILE A 218 -10.42 0.30 2.92
C ILE A 218 -9.24 1.16 2.50
N ARG A 219 -9.49 2.18 1.67
CA ARG A 219 -8.47 3.12 1.18
C ARG A 219 -7.97 4.06 2.30
N HIS A 220 -8.84 4.48 3.23
CA HIS A 220 -8.54 5.58 4.16
C HIS A 220 -8.51 5.19 5.65
N CYS A 221 -9.05 4.04 6.06
CA CYS A 221 -9.07 3.63 7.48
C CYS A 221 -7.70 3.26 8.04
N TYR A 222 -6.63 3.39 7.25
CA TYR A 222 -5.33 2.83 7.57
C TYR A 222 -4.15 3.79 7.45
N ARG A 223 -4.35 5.05 7.03
CA ARG A 223 -3.20 5.97 6.85
C ARG A 223 -3.55 7.44 7.07
N GLU A 224 -3.98 7.78 8.27
CA GLU A 224 -3.88 9.16 8.79
C GLU A 224 -3.08 9.18 10.09
N GLY A 225 -1.95 8.47 10.08
CA GLY A 225 -1.09 8.28 11.25
C GLY A 225 0.39 8.55 11.00
N ALA A 226 0.74 9.29 9.95
CA ALA A 226 2.06 9.91 9.78
C ALA A 226 2.04 10.74 8.48
N THR A 227 1.10 11.67 8.36
CA THR A 227 1.44 12.88 7.60
C THR A 227 2.59 13.47 8.40
N ARG A 228 3.81 13.39 7.83
CA ARG A 228 4.94 14.19 8.29
C ARG A 228 4.37 15.57 8.61
N LEU A 229 4.50 16.00 9.86
CA LEU A 229 4.62 17.41 10.13
C LEU A 229 5.77 17.84 9.22
N ALA A 230 5.42 18.40 8.07
CA ALA A 230 6.36 19.07 7.21
C ALA A 230 7.00 20.15 8.07
N SER A 231 8.33 20.13 8.09
CA SER A 231 9.24 21.26 8.32
C SER A 231 8.67 22.49 9.03
#